data_AF-A0A2V7IQ15-F1
#
_entry.id   AF-A0A2V7IQ15-F1
#
_cell.length_a   1.000
_cell.length_b   1.000
_cell.length_c   1.000
_cell.angle_alpha   90.00
_cell.angle_beta   90.00
_cell.angle_gamma   90.00
#
_symmetry.space_group_name_H-M   'P 1'
#
loop_
_entity.id
_entity.type
_entity.pdbx_description
1 polymer ?
#
loop_
_entity_poly.entity_id
_entity_poly.type
_entity_poly.pdbx_seq_one_letter_code
_entity_poly.pdbx_strand_id
1 'polypeptide(L)'
;MFATSQGKTGQATITVGRATPVATVTVVPGSASLTGGDNATFTAQLRDAAGNILTNRSVSWSSTDASVVEITSANGPSATILARAAGLASLRATSEGKTGEASISVAAPAPVATVTVVPNTADLAVGDSGVTFRADLRDAAGNLLTNRAVSWSASDNSIISVSGSGALVLVQPRAVGSAVLRATSEGKTGQATITVH
;
A
#
# COMPACT_ATOMS: atom_id res chain seq x y z
N MET A 1 -48.35 11.49 20.77
CA MET A 1 -48.06 11.42 22.22
C MET A 1 -49.13 12.22 22.94
N PHE A 2 -49.71 11.70 24.04
CA PHE A 2 -50.70 12.44 24.84
C PHE A 2 -50.03 12.97 26.10
N ALA A 3 -50.30 14.22 26.45
CA ALA A 3 -49.97 14.78 27.75
C ALA A 3 -51.28 15.20 28.44
N THR A 4 -51.45 14.80 29.69
CA THR A 4 -52.61 15.15 30.53
C THR A 4 -52.16 16.03 31.67
N SER A 5 -52.85 17.15 31.87
CA SER A 5 -52.76 17.97 33.09
C SER A 5 -54.15 18.49 33.46
N GLN A 6 -54.56 18.25 34.71
CA GLN A 6 -55.82 18.76 35.30
C GLN A 6 -57.06 18.54 34.41
N GLY A 7 -57.22 17.35 33.83
CA GLY A 7 -58.40 16.99 33.02
C GLY A 7 -58.43 17.55 31.59
N LYS A 8 -57.38 18.23 31.13
CA LYS A 8 -57.23 18.67 29.75
C LYS A 8 -56.24 17.77 29.00
N THR A 9 -56.63 17.30 27.82
CA THR A 9 -55.82 16.46 26.94
C THR A 9 -55.25 17.31 25.79
N GLY A 10 -53.93 17.38 25.70
CA GLY A 10 -53.24 17.85 24.50
C GLY A 10 -52.95 16.67 23.59
N GLN A 11 -53.44 16.70 22.34
CA GLN A 11 -53.02 15.74 21.31
C GLN A 11 -51.89 16.34 20.48
N ALA A 12 -50.75 15.67 20.44
CA ALA A 12 -49.72 15.91 19.43
C ALA A 12 -49.70 14.73 18.47
N THR A 13 -50.15 14.96 17.24
CA THR A 13 -49.95 14.05 16.11
C THR A 13 -48.50 14.16 15.65
N ILE A 14 -47.73 13.09 15.83
CA ILE A 14 -46.40 12.95 15.23
C ILE A 14 -46.61 12.33 13.86
N THR A 15 -46.66 13.17 12.83
CA THR A 15 -46.68 12.69 11.45
C THR A 15 -45.24 12.33 11.08
N VAL A 16 -44.93 11.03 11.04
CA VAL A 16 -43.67 10.56 10.44
C VAL A 16 -43.83 10.72 8.94
N GLY A 17 -43.39 11.85 8.39
CA GLY A 17 -43.34 12.05 6.95
C GLY A 17 -42.45 10.98 6.32
N ARG A 18 -42.92 10.34 5.24
CA ARG A 18 -42.12 9.38 4.48
C ARG A 18 -40.86 10.09 3.99
N ALA A 19 -39.69 9.65 4.47
CA ALA A 19 -38.41 10.21 4.04
C ALA A 19 -38.28 10.11 2.51
N THR A 20 -37.75 11.16 1.88
CA THR A 20 -37.52 11.20 0.43
C THR A 20 -36.55 10.08 0.03
N PRO A 21 -36.91 9.15 -0.86
CA PRO A 21 -36.04 8.00 -1.17
C PRO A 21 -34.77 8.42 -1.93
N VAL A 22 -33.69 7.67 -1.79
CA VAL A 22 -32.49 7.84 -2.60
C VAL A 22 -32.78 7.48 -4.05
N ALA A 23 -32.52 8.41 -4.96
CA ALA A 23 -32.63 8.17 -6.40
C ALA A 23 -31.27 7.80 -7.01
N THR A 24 -30.20 8.47 -6.60
CA THR A 24 -28.84 8.27 -7.14
C THR A 24 -27.78 8.24 -6.05
N VAL A 25 -26.74 7.44 -6.26
CA VAL A 25 -25.53 7.37 -5.45
C VAL A 25 -24.35 7.69 -6.36
N THR A 26 -23.51 8.64 -5.96
CA THR A 26 -22.29 9.01 -6.70
C THR A 26 -21.10 8.93 -5.77
N VAL A 27 -20.04 8.22 -6.17
CA VAL A 27 -18.80 8.13 -5.40
C VAL A 27 -17.83 9.20 -5.89
N VAL A 28 -17.26 9.96 -4.95
CA VAL A 28 -16.30 11.04 -5.21
C VAL A 28 -15.04 10.80 -4.37
N PRO A 29 -13.84 10.74 -4.96
CA PRO A 29 -13.58 10.81 -6.41
C PRO A 29 -14.14 9.57 -7.14
N GLY A 30 -14.49 9.72 -8.43
CA GLY A 30 -15.01 8.62 -9.26
C GLY A 30 -13.92 7.65 -9.74
N SER A 31 -12.65 8.01 -9.59
CA SER A 31 -11.52 7.11 -9.84
C SER A 31 -10.29 7.52 -9.03
N ALA A 32 -9.36 6.58 -8.83
CA ALA A 32 -8.05 6.84 -8.24
C ALA A 32 -6.97 5.94 -8.87
N SER A 33 -5.77 6.48 -9.02
CA SER A 33 -4.56 5.74 -9.39
C SER A 33 -3.58 5.77 -8.22
N LEU A 34 -3.25 4.61 -7.68
CA LEU A 34 -2.51 4.44 -6.43
C LEU A 34 -1.30 3.53 -6.62
N THR A 35 -0.38 3.56 -5.67
CA THR A 35 0.69 2.59 -5.48
C THR A 35 0.46 1.78 -4.21
N GLY A 36 1.07 0.59 -4.11
CA GLY A 36 0.90 -0.27 -2.92
C GLY A 36 1.34 0.45 -1.64
N GLY A 37 0.47 0.45 -0.62
CA GLY A 37 0.64 1.17 0.64
C GLY A 37 -0.09 2.51 0.73
N ASP A 38 -0.53 3.07 -0.40
CA ASP A 38 -1.27 4.33 -0.41
C ASP A 38 -2.65 4.19 0.22
N ASN A 39 -3.10 5.27 0.88
CA ASN A 39 -4.45 5.40 1.41
C ASN A 39 -5.21 6.46 0.62
N ALA A 40 -6.50 6.24 0.43
CA ALA A 40 -7.40 7.21 -0.20
C ALA A 40 -8.76 7.20 0.47
N THR A 41 -9.43 8.36 0.48
CA THR A 41 -10.78 8.50 1.07
C THR A 41 -11.78 8.84 -0.03
N PHE A 42 -12.91 8.16 0.01
CA PHE A 42 -14.03 8.31 -0.91
C PHE A 42 -15.28 8.72 -0.15
N THR A 43 -16.13 9.50 -0.81
CA THR A 43 -17.42 9.95 -0.26
C THR A 43 -18.55 9.63 -1.22
N ALA A 44 -19.63 9.08 -0.69
CA ALA A 44 -20.88 8.84 -1.40
C ALA A 44 -21.80 10.06 -1.26
N GLN A 45 -22.09 10.70 -2.40
CA GLN A 45 -23.11 11.74 -2.50
C GLN A 45 -24.44 11.10 -2.91
N LEU A 46 -25.43 11.21 -2.03
CA LEU A 46 -26.77 10.67 -2.22
C LEU A 46 -27.72 11.79 -2.66
N ARG A 47 -28.53 11.56 -3.69
CA ARG A 47 -29.53 12.54 -4.12
C ARG A 47 -30.91 11.93 -4.30
N ASP A 48 -31.94 12.73 -4.06
CA ASP A 48 -33.33 12.39 -4.41
C ASP A 48 -33.61 12.59 -5.91
N ALA A 49 -34.84 12.28 -6.34
CA ALA A 49 -35.25 12.42 -7.75
C ALA A 49 -35.28 13.88 -8.24
N ALA A 50 -35.33 14.85 -7.34
CA ALA A 50 -35.26 16.28 -7.64
C ALA A 50 -33.81 16.80 -7.65
N GLY A 51 -32.83 15.95 -7.34
CA GLY A 51 -31.40 16.29 -7.32
C GLY A 51 -30.91 16.87 -5.99
N ASN A 52 -31.73 16.92 -4.94
CA ASN A 52 -31.32 17.42 -3.62
C ASN A 52 -30.42 16.43 -2.92
N ILE A 53 -29.38 16.92 -2.24
CA ILE A 53 -28.48 16.07 -1.44
C ILE A 53 -29.24 15.53 -0.22
N LEU A 54 -29.16 14.22 -0.02
CA LEU A 54 -29.71 13.52 1.13
C LEU A 54 -28.61 13.26 2.15
N THR A 55 -28.82 13.71 3.39
CA THR A 55 -27.97 13.42 4.54
C THR A 55 -28.63 12.38 5.46
N ASN A 56 -27.90 11.86 6.45
CA ASN A 56 -28.39 10.90 7.44
C ASN A 56 -28.96 9.60 6.84
N ARG A 57 -28.30 9.07 5.80
CA ARG A 57 -28.61 7.76 5.22
C ARG A 57 -27.48 6.78 5.51
N SER A 58 -27.85 5.52 5.67
CA SER A 58 -26.89 4.44 5.72
C SER A 58 -26.30 4.22 4.32
N VAL A 59 -24.99 4.02 4.29
CA VAL A 59 -24.26 3.64 3.08
C VAL A 59 -23.43 2.42 3.44
N SER A 60 -23.57 1.35 2.67
CA SER A 60 -22.68 0.20 2.74
C SER A 60 -21.62 0.29 1.65
N TRP A 61 -20.38 0.03 2.02
CA TRP A 61 -19.24 0.05 1.12
C TRP A 61 -18.75 -1.38 0.87
N SER A 62 -18.34 -1.67 -0.37
CA SER A 62 -17.73 -2.94 -0.74
C SER A 62 -16.66 -2.73 -1.80
N SER A 63 -15.62 -3.57 -1.76
CA SER A 63 -14.59 -3.64 -2.81
C SER A 63 -14.81 -4.91 -3.62
N THR A 64 -14.60 -4.85 -4.94
CA THR A 64 -14.65 -6.06 -5.79
C THR A 64 -13.50 -7.01 -5.50
N ASP A 65 -12.38 -6.51 -5.00
CA ASP A 65 -11.22 -7.31 -4.62
C ASP A 65 -10.50 -6.68 -3.41
N ALA A 66 -10.72 -7.29 -2.24
CA ALA A 66 -10.10 -6.85 -0.99
C ALA A 66 -8.59 -7.12 -0.92
N SER A 67 -8.05 -8.01 -1.77
CA SER A 67 -6.61 -8.28 -1.85
C SER A 67 -5.84 -7.19 -2.61
N VAL A 68 -6.53 -6.47 -3.51
CA VAL A 68 -5.99 -5.31 -4.24
C VAL A 68 -6.30 -4.02 -3.50
N VAL A 69 -7.56 -3.82 -3.10
CA VAL A 69 -8.03 -2.64 -2.36
C VAL A 69 -8.89 -3.07 -1.18
N GLU A 70 -8.38 -2.84 0.03
CA GLU A 70 -9.12 -3.06 1.26
C GLU A 70 -9.79 -1.78 1.73
N ILE A 71 -11.02 -1.89 2.24
CA ILE A 71 -11.68 -0.80 2.96
C ILE A 71 -11.26 -0.88 4.43
N THR A 72 -10.44 0.07 4.88
CA THR A 72 -9.91 0.09 6.26
C THR A 72 -10.88 0.72 7.25
N SER A 73 -11.73 1.64 6.79
CA SER A 73 -12.78 2.24 7.60
C SER A 73 -13.95 2.70 6.73
N ALA A 74 -15.16 2.60 7.26
CA ALA A 74 -16.37 3.11 6.64
C ALA A 74 -17.24 3.78 7.71
N ASN A 75 -17.44 5.09 7.56
CA ASN A 75 -18.19 5.95 8.48
C ASN A 75 -19.31 6.63 7.69
N GLY A 76 -20.45 5.95 7.56
CA GLY A 76 -21.61 6.44 6.80
C GLY A 76 -21.23 6.73 5.34
N PRO A 77 -21.39 7.97 4.83
CA PRO A 77 -21.09 8.30 3.45
C PRO A 77 -19.61 8.35 3.13
N SER A 78 -18.68 8.14 4.08
CA SER A 78 -17.24 8.19 3.81
C SER A 78 -16.57 6.85 4.07
N ALA A 79 -15.66 6.46 3.19
CA ALA A 79 -14.85 5.25 3.33
C ALA A 79 -13.38 5.56 3.03
N THR A 80 -12.48 5.01 3.85
CA THR A 80 -11.04 5.03 3.59
C THR A 80 -10.60 3.66 3.13
N ILE A 81 -9.75 3.64 2.13
CA ILE A 81 -9.17 2.42 1.56
C ILE A 81 -7.66 2.39 1.73
N LEU A 82 -7.09 1.19 1.67
CA LEU A 82 -5.67 0.91 1.57
C LEU A 82 -5.40 0.10 0.29
N ALA A 83 -4.48 0.59 -0.55
CA ALA A 83 -3.98 -0.16 -1.70
C ALA A 83 -3.01 -1.24 -1.22
N ARG A 84 -3.35 -2.52 -1.45
CA ARG A 84 -2.59 -3.67 -0.94
C ARG A 84 -1.70 -4.32 -2.00
N ALA A 85 -2.23 -4.51 -3.19
CA ALA A 85 -1.53 -5.20 -4.27
C ALA A 85 -1.83 -4.55 -5.61
N ALA A 86 -0.94 -4.75 -6.58
CA ALA A 86 -1.13 -4.26 -7.94
C ALA A 86 -2.34 -4.93 -8.59
N GLY A 87 -3.16 -4.14 -9.30
CA GLY A 87 -4.38 -4.64 -9.93
C GLY A 87 -5.43 -3.56 -10.10
N LEU A 88 -6.60 -3.99 -10.57
CA LEU A 88 -7.79 -3.15 -10.72
C LEU A 88 -8.85 -3.61 -9.72
N ALA A 89 -9.49 -2.65 -9.05
CA ALA A 89 -10.63 -2.91 -8.18
C ALA A 89 -11.67 -1.80 -8.33
N SER A 90 -12.93 -2.11 -8.02
CA SER A 90 -14.01 -1.13 -7.94
C SER A 90 -14.50 -0.99 -6.51
N LEU A 91 -14.63 0.25 -6.05
CA LEU A 91 -15.23 0.58 -4.77
C LEU A 91 -16.70 0.95 -4.98
N ARG A 92 -17.60 0.23 -4.33
CA ARG A 92 -19.05 0.35 -4.48
C ARG A 92 -19.67 0.91 -3.22
N ALA A 93 -20.40 2.01 -3.34
CA ALA A 93 -21.29 2.54 -2.31
C ALA A 93 -22.73 2.16 -2.63
N THR A 94 -23.44 1.58 -1.66
CA THR A 94 -24.85 1.21 -1.79
C THR A 94 -25.69 1.90 -0.73
N SER A 95 -26.82 2.50 -1.14
CA SER A 95 -27.80 3.08 -0.22
C SER A 95 -29.20 2.86 -0.79
N GLU A 96 -30.11 2.30 0.03
CA GLU A 96 -31.51 2.02 -0.35
C GLU A 96 -31.67 1.25 -1.68
N GLY A 97 -30.73 0.34 -1.97
CA GLY A 97 -30.71 -0.46 -3.20
C GLY A 97 -30.18 0.26 -4.44
N LYS A 98 -29.75 1.53 -4.33
CA LYS A 98 -29.02 2.26 -5.36
C LYS A 98 -27.52 2.13 -5.14
N THR A 99 -26.76 2.08 -6.23
CA THR A 99 -25.31 1.90 -6.21
C THR A 99 -24.61 3.02 -6.96
N GLY A 100 -23.42 3.39 -6.46
CA GLY A 100 -22.45 4.22 -7.15
C GLY A 100 -21.08 3.54 -7.06
N GLU A 101 -20.25 3.72 -8.07
CA GLU A 101 -18.94 3.06 -8.15
C GLU A 101 -17.82 4.06 -8.37
N ALA A 102 -16.63 3.72 -7.88
CA ALA A 102 -15.37 4.34 -8.28
C ALA A 102 -14.39 3.27 -8.76
N SER A 103 -13.65 3.59 -9.83
CA SER A 103 -12.62 2.71 -10.37
C SER A 103 -11.26 3.01 -9.75
N ILE A 104 -10.58 1.98 -9.26
CA ILE A 104 -9.29 2.11 -8.59
C ILE A 104 -8.27 1.25 -9.33
N SER A 105 -7.15 1.86 -9.69
CA SER A 105 -6.01 1.18 -10.28
C SER A 105 -4.83 1.28 -9.34
N VAL A 106 -4.27 0.13 -8.95
CA VAL A 106 -3.04 0.06 -8.16
C VAL A 106 -1.91 -0.38 -9.08
N ALA A 107 -0.92 0.49 -9.26
CA ALA A 107 0.23 0.24 -10.13
C ALA A 107 1.15 -0.85 -9.55
N ALA A 108 1.69 -1.68 -10.43
CA ALA A 108 2.77 -2.58 -10.07
C ALA A 108 4.04 -1.80 -9.74
N PRO A 109 4.80 -2.18 -8.70
CA PRO A 109 6.09 -1.59 -8.43
C PRO A 109 7.04 -1.74 -9.63
N ALA A 110 7.80 -0.69 -9.98
CA ALA A 110 8.75 -0.75 -11.09
C ALA A 110 9.80 -1.86 -10.88
N PRO A 111 10.11 -2.70 -11.89
CA PRO A 111 11.05 -3.80 -11.71
C PRO A 111 12.50 -3.31 -11.56
N VAL A 112 13.35 -4.13 -10.95
CA VAL A 112 14.79 -3.85 -10.85
C VAL A 112 15.45 -3.97 -12.22
N ALA A 113 16.01 -2.88 -12.71
CA ALA A 113 16.79 -2.84 -13.94
C ALA A 113 18.28 -3.13 -13.68
N THR A 114 18.84 -2.54 -12.63
CA THR A 114 20.26 -2.67 -12.27
C THR A 114 20.45 -2.89 -10.77
N VAL A 115 21.54 -3.57 -10.45
CA VAL A 115 22.02 -3.81 -9.07
C VAL A 115 23.47 -3.39 -9.01
N THR A 116 23.79 -2.48 -8.10
CA THR A 116 25.17 -2.03 -7.85
C THR A 116 25.54 -2.35 -6.42
N VAL A 117 26.70 -2.98 -6.21
CA VAL A 117 27.24 -3.21 -4.87
C VAL A 117 28.17 -2.07 -4.50
N VAL A 118 27.96 -1.48 -3.32
CA VAL A 118 28.72 -0.33 -2.81
C VAL A 118 29.28 -0.67 -1.42
N PRO A 119 30.60 -0.57 -1.19
CA PRO A 119 31.63 -0.28 -2.20
C PRO A 119 31.75 -1.41 -3.24
N ASN A 120 32.31 -1.12 -4.43
CA ASN A 120 32.52 -2.12 -5.48
C ASN A 120 33.83 -2.90 -5.29
N THR A 121 34.70 -2.46 -4.38
CA THR A 121 35.88 -3.19 -3.94
C THR A 121 36.13 -2.96 -2.44
N ALA A 122 36.85 -3.87 -1.79
CA ALA A 122 37.40 -3.65 -0.47
C ALA A 122 38.71 -4.42 -0.30
N ASP A 123 39.65 -3.81 0.41
CA ASP A 123 40.90 -4.43 0.84
C ASP A 123 40.89 -4.52 2.36
N LEU A 124 40.93 -5.75 2.89
CA LEU A 124 40.76 -6.05 4.32
C LEU A 124 41.94 -6.85 4.83
N ALA A 125 42.29 -6.70 6.10
CA ALA A 125 43.26 -7.55 6.78
C ALA A 125 42.55 -8.68 7.55
N VAL A 126 43.17 -9.85 7.64
CA VAL A 126 42.65 -10.92 8.51
C VAL A 126 42.52 -10.41 9.96
N GLY A 127 41.31 -10.51 10.52
CA GLY A 127 40.99 -10.03 11.87
C GLY A 127 40.28 -8.68 11.92
N ASP A 128 40.12 -7.98 10.79
CA ASP A 128 39.30 -6.77 10.74
C ASP A 128 37.85 -7.06 11.14
N SER A 129 37.20 -6.05 11.72
CA SER A 129 35.77 -6.12 12.08
C SER A 129 34.85 -6.29 10.86
N GLY A 130 35.36 -6.04 9.66
CA GLY A 130 34.67 -6.16 8.38
C GLY A 130 34.19 -4.81 7.82
N VAL A 131 33.61 -4.86 6.62
CA VAL A 131 33.05 -3.70 5.92
C VAL A 131 31.60 -3.96 5.57
N THR A 132 30.77 -2.93 5.73
CA THR A 132 29.36 -3.00 5.32
C THR A 132 29.25 -2.72 3.83
N PHE A 133 28.57 -3.63 3.13
CA PHE A 133 28.21 -3.48 1.73
C PHE A 133 26.72 -3.22 1.60
N ARG A 134 26.37 -2.38 0.63
CA ARG A 134 25.00 -2.04 0.25
C ARG A 134 24.72 -2.46 -1.19
N ALA A 135 23.51 -2.95 -1.44
CA ALA A 135 22.98 -3.13 -2.77
C ALA A 135 22.09 -1.94 -3.15
N ASP A 136 22.51 -1.19 -4.16
CA ASP A 136 21.76 -0.10 -4.78
C ASP A 136 20.99 -0.66 -5.97
N LEU A 137 19.68 -0.74 -5.82
CA LEU A 137 18.76 -1.26 -6.84
C LEU A 137 18.15 -0.08 -7.57
N ARG A 138 18.20 -0.06 -8.91
CA ARG A 138 17.55 1.00 -9.69
C ARG A 138 16.61 0.44 -10.74
N ASP A 139 15.54 1.18 -11.02
CA ASP A 139 14.66 0.92 -12.16
C ASP A 139 15.30 1.39 -13.49
N ALA A 140 14.61 1.17 -14.60
CA ALA A 140 15.11 1.55 -15.93
C ALA A 140 15.22 3.07 -16.13
N ALA A 141 14.50 3.87 -15.34
CA ALA A 141 14.60 5.33 -15.33
C ALA A 141 15.72 5.84 -14.41
N GLY A 142 16.41 4.94 -13.70
CA GLY A 142 17.49 5.27 -12.77
C GLY A 142 17.04 5.63 -11.37
N ASN A 143 15.76 5.47 -11.02
CA ASN A 143 15.27 5.73 -9.66
C ASN A 143 15.73 4.62 -8.71
N LEU A 144 16.13 5.00 -7.48
CA LEU A 144 16.49 4.03 -6.45
C LEU A 144 15.22 3.31 -5.95
N LEU A 145 15.25 1.98 -5.96
CA LEU A 145 14.18 1.13 -5.47
C LEU A 145 14.48 0.66 -4.04
N THR A 146 13.48 0.79 -3.17
CA THR A 146 13.52 0.29 -1.78
C THR A 146 12.56 -0.90 -1.62
N ASN A 147 12.61 -1.55 -0.45
CA ASN A 147 11.72 -2.68 -0.10
C ASN A 147 11.74 -3.85 -1.09
N ARG A 148 12.92 -4.15 -1.65
CA ARG A 148 13.13 -5.33 -2.49
C ARG A 148 13.98 -6.36 -1.77
N ALA A 149 13.66 -7.62 -2.03
CA ALA A 149 14.48 -8.72 -1.56
C ALA A 149 15.83 -8.71 -2.30
N VAL A 150 16.90 -8.80 -1.52
CA VAL A 150 18.27 -8.95 -2.03
C VAL A 150 18.85 -10.22 -1.44
N SER A 151 19.39 -11.05 -2.32
CA SER A 151 20.14 -12.25 -1.95
C SER A 151 21.63 -11.97 -2.12
N TRP A 152 22.41 -12.27 -1.09
CA TRP A 152 23.87 -12.10 -1.11
C TRP A 152 24.57 -13.46 -1.19
N SER A 153 25.66 -13.52 -1.94
CA SER A 153 26.52 -14.69 -2.01
C SER A 153 27.98 -14.26 -2.17
N ALA A 154 28.90 -15.06 -1.64
CA ALA A 154 30.33 -14.92 -1.89
C ALA A 154 30.81 -16.08 -2.76
N SER A 155 31.79 -15.84 -3.63
CA SER A 155 32.42 -16.91 -4.42
C SER A 155 33.18 -17.91 -3.56
N ASP A 156 33.71 -17.47 -2.41
CA ASP A 156 34.45 -18.31 -1.48
C ASP A 156 34.19 -17.86 -0.03
N ASN A 157 33.40 -18.68 0.70
CA ASN A 157 33.07 -18.43 2.11
C ASN A 157 34.21 -18.79 3.08
N SER A 158 35.31 -19.39 2.60
CA SER A 158 36.52 -19.62 3.41
C SER A 158 37.39 -18.36 3.52
N ILE A 159 37.30 -17.45 2.55
CA ILE A 159 38.04 -16.18 2.50
C ILE A 159 37.25 -15.06 3.18
N ILE A 160 35.94 -14.98 2.97
CA ILE A 160 35.05 -13.98 3.57
C ILE A 160 33.79 -14.63 4.13
N SER A 161 33.18 -14.05 5.17
CA SER A 161 31.79 -14.35 5.52
C SER A 161 30.89 -13.15 5.35
N VAL A 162 29.67 -13.41 4.89
CA VAL A 162 28.60 -12.43 4.76
C VAL A 162 27.60 -12.65 5.90
N SER A 163 27.27 -11.59 6.62
CA SER A 163 26.29 -11.60 7.71
C SER A 163 25.28 -10.46 7.55
N GLY A 164 24.04 -10.69 7.94
CA GLY A 164 22.93 -9.75 7.74
C GLY A 164 21.96 -10.19 6.63
N SER A 165 20.99 -9.33 6.34
CA SER A 165 19.93 -9.59 5.37
C SER A 165 19.40 -8.30 4.75
N GLY A 166 18.69 -8.42 3.63
CA GLY A 166 18.17 -7.26 2.90
C GLY A 166 19.27 -6.54 2.11
N ALA A 167 19.11 -5.22 1.94
CA ALA A 167 19.99 -4.42 1.08
C ALA A 167 21.36 -4.10 1.71
N LEU A 168 21.59 -4.44 2.97
CA LEU A 168 22.84 -4.19 3.70
C LEU A 168 23.36 -5.49 4.32
N VAL A 169 24.64 -5.76 4.15
CA VAL A 169 25.33 -6.89 4.79
C VAL A 169 26.69 -6.46 5.30
N LEU A 170 27.11 -7.06 6.41
CA LEU A 170 28.47 -6.96 6.92
C LEU A 170 29.30 -8.11 6.34
N VAL A 171 30.42 -7.79 5.70
CA VAL A 171 31.38 -8.76 5.20
C VAL A 171 32.64 -8.72 6.05
N GLN A 172 33.02 -9.88 6.57
CA GLN A 172 34.18 -10.04 7.44
C GLN A 172 35.25 -10.93 6.78
N PRO A 173 36.54 -10.55 6.87
CA PRO A 173 37.63 -11.36 6.34
C PRO A 173 37.90 -12.57 7.24
N ARG A 174 38.26 -13.70 6.64
CA ARG A 174 38.56 -14.96 7.34
C ARG A 174 39.94 -15.51 7.02
N ALA A 175 40.34 -15.45 5.77
CA ALA A 175 41.62 -15.98 5.29
C ALA A 175 42.14 -15.12 4.14
N VAL A 176 43.46 -15.11 3.95
CA VAL A 176 44.13 -14.42 2.86
C VAL A 176 43.65 -14.97 1.51
N GLY A 177 43.35 -14.08 0.57
CA GLY A 177 42.89 -14.44 -0.76
C GLY A 177 41.99 -13.38 -1.39
N SER A 178 41.34 -13.73 -2.50
CA SER A 178 40.37 -12.85 -3.16
C SER A 178 39.03 -13.56 -3.33
N ALA A 179 37.95 -12.86 -3.02
CA ALA A 179 36.58 -13.35 -3.18
C ALA A 179 35.68 -12.29 -3.83
N VAL A 180 34.69 -12.74 -4.59
CA VAL A 180 33.68 -11.88 -5.21
C VAL A 180 32.39 -11.95 -4.39
N LEU A 181 31.94 -10.80 -3.90
CA LEU A 181 30.65 -10.61 -3.29
C LEU A 181 29.62 -10.30 -4.38
N ARG A 182 28.46 -10.97 -4.36
CA ARG A 182 27.38 -10.77 -5.33
C ARG A 182 26.08 -10.44 -4.60
N ALA A 183 25.41 -9.39 -5.04
CA ALA A 183 24.04 -9.08 -4.67
C ALA A 183 23.12 -9.38 -5.84
N THR A 184 22.05 -10.14 -5.63
CA THR A 184 21.06 -10.47 -6.66
C THR A 184 19.65 -10.09 -6.22
N SER A 185 18.94 -9.37 -7.09
CA SER A 185 17.53 -8.99 -6.91
C SER A 185 16.79 -9.08 -8.24
N GLU A 186 15.63 -9.74 -8.26
CA GLU A 186 14.79 -9.92 -9.47
C GLU A 186 15.56 -10.41 -10.70
N GLY A 187 16.53 -11.31 -10.49
CA GLY A 187 17.38 -11.87 -11.55
C GLY A 187 18.50 -10.96 -12.06
N LYS A 188 18.65 -9.75 -11.51
CA LYS A 188 19.79 -8.86 -11.78
C LYS A 188 20.86 -9.02 -10.71
N THR A 189 22.12 -8.95 -11.10
CA THR A 189 23.26 -9.17 -10.20
C THR A 189 24.28 -8.03 -10.29
N GLY A 190 24.65 -7.47 -9.14
CA GLY A 190 25.79 -6.59 -8.96
C GLY A 190 26.89 -7.30 -8.19
N GLN A 191 28.13 -6.84 -8.32
CA GLN A 191 29.28 -7.51 -7.71
C GLN A 191 30.27 -6.51 -7.10
N ALA A 192 31.00 -6.99 -6.09
CA ALA A 192 32.19 -6.33 -5.55
C ALA A 192 33.33 -7.33 -5.40
N THR A 193 34.57 -6.88 -5.63
CA THR A 193 35.77 -7.70 -5.44
C THR A 193 36.42 -7.38 -4.10
N ILE A 194 36.68 -8.40 -3.30
CA ILE A 194 37.24 -8.26 -1.96
C ILE A 194 38.58 -8.97 -1.92
N THR A 195 39.62 -8.26 -1.50
CA THR A 195 40.95 -8.81 -1.27
C THR A 195 41.22 -8.84 0.22
N VAL A 196 41.71 -9.98 0.70
CA VAL A 196 42.10 -10.18 2.09
C VAL A 196 43.59 -10.48 2.15
N HIS A 197 44.32 -9.74 2.99
CA HIS A 197 45.77 -9.87 3.19
C HIS A 197 46.14 -10.21 4.64
#